data_AF-R6W6G9-F1
#
_entry.id   AF-R6W6G9-F1
#
_cell.length_a   1.000
_cell.length_b   1.000
_cell.length_c   1.000
_cell.angle_alpha   90.00
_cell.angle_beta   90.00
_cell.angle_gamma   90.00
#
_symmetry.space_group_name_H-M   'P 1'
#
loop_
_entity.id
_entity.type
_entity.pdbx_description
1 polymer ?
#
loop_
_entity_poly.entity_id
_entity_poly.type
_entity_poly.pdbx_seq_one_letter_code
_entity_poly.pdbx_strand_id
1 'polypeptide(L)'
;MPAIDIDGDDFIGILEIPGCGIKLPVAAGWSKNPWAFRPARYEGSAYDGTLIIGGSGENGNFGFADGVDVGETVIFTDITGKVFTYKIERINHADNANAEILRSDASLTLFVNKNGGYIIIRCK
;
A
#
# COMPACT_ATOMS: atom_id res chain seq x y z
N MET A 1 -0.89 -12.60 -7.78
CA MET A 1 -2.26 -12.25 -7.36
C MET A 1 -3.08 -11.99 -8.62
N PRO A 2 -4.35 -12.39 -8.67
CA PRO A 2 -5.22 -12.10 -9.79
C PRO A 2 -5.50 -10.59 -9.84
N ALA A 3 -5.82 -10.10 -11.04
CA ALA A 3 -6.14 -8.70 -11.30
C ALA A 3 -7.37 -8.59 -12.20
N ILE A 4 -8.03 -7.44 -12.17
CA ILE A 4 -9.14 -7.09 -13.05
C ILE A 4 -8.84 -5.76 -13.75
N ASP A 5 -9.09 -5.70 -15.05
CA ASP A 5 -9.00 -4.48 -15.84
C ASP A 5 -10.24 -3.60 -15.59
N ILE A 6 -10.00 -2.33 -15.24
CA ILE A 6 -11.02 -1.29 -15.13
C ILE A 6 -10.50 -0.09 -15.92
N ASP A 7 -11.16 0.23 -17.03
CA ASP A 7 -10.82 1.36 -17.90
C ASP A 7 -9.35 1.37 -18.39
N GLY A 8 -8.74 0.19 -18.57
CA GLY A 8 -7.37 0.04 -19.06
C GLY A 8 -6.30 0.01 -17.96
N ASP A 9 -6.69 0.04 -16.69
CA ASP A 9 -5.80 -0.16 -15.55
C ASP A 9 -6.15 -1.47 -14.81
N ASP A 10 -5.12 -2.27 -14.53
CA ASP A 10 -5.27 -3.52 -13.77
C ASP A 10 -5.27 -3.24 -12.26
N PHE A 11 -6.24 -3.80 -11.54
CA PHE A 11 -6.37 -3.71 -10.08
C PHE A 11 -6.31 -5.08 -9.41
N ILE A 12 -5.64 -5.18 -8.27
CA ILE A 12 -5.44 -6.43 -7.52
C ILE A 12 -6.30 -6.54 -6.26
N GLY A 13 -6.96 -5.46 -5.85
CA GLY A 13 -7.78 -5.46 -4.64
C GLY A 13 -8.06 -4.07 -4.08
N ILE A 14 -8.55 -4.06 -2.85
CA ILE A 14 -8.86 -2.87 -2.07
C ILE A 14 -8.03 -2.89 -0.77
N LEU A 15 -7.44 -1.75 -0.43
CA LEU A 15 -6.79 -1.48 0.85
C LEU A 15 -7.71 -0.64 1.73
N GLU A 16 -7.93 -1.08 2.96
CA GLU A 16 -8.78 -0.42 3.95
C GLU A 16 -8.01 -0.22 5.25
N ILE A 17 -8.21 0.94 5.88
CA ILE A 17 -7.77 1.20 7.26
C ILE A 17 -8.99 1.79 7.97
N PRO A 18 -9.85 0.93 8.56
CA PRO A 18 -11.17 1.34 9.02
C PRO A 18 -11.14 2.44 10.09
N GLY A 19 -10.17 2.40 11.02
CA GLY A 19 -10.03 3.39 12.08
C GLY A 19 -9.82 4.82 11.56
N CYS A 20 -9.31 4.95 10.35
CA CYS A 20 -9.04 6.21 9.68
C CYS A 20 -10.04 6.51 8.55
N GLY A 21 -11.06 5.68 8.33
CA GLY A 21 -12.05 5.86 7.27
C GLY A 21 -11.48 5.72 5.84
N ILE A 22 -10.38 4.99 5.68
CA ILE A 22 -9.68 4.85 4.39
C ILE A 22 -10.18 3.61 3.66
N LYS A 23 -10.44 3.77 2.36
CA LYS A 23 -10.76 2.70 1.43
C LYS A 23 -10.30 3.08 0.03
N LEU A 24 -9.28 2.40 -0.48
CA LEU A 24 -8.64 2.73 -1.77
C LEU A 24 -8.43 1.47 -2.61
N PRO A 25 -8.67 1.50 -3.93
CA PRO A 25 -8.21 0.44 -4.79
C PRO A 25 -6.68 0.32 -4.78
N VAL A 26 -6.15 -0.81 -5.24
CA VAL A 26 -4.73 -1.06 -5.40
C VAL A 26 -4.45 -1.55 -6.81
N ALA A 27 -3.70 -0.77 -7.59
CA ALA A 27 -3.29 -1.15 -8.93
C ALA A 27 -2.29 -2.33 -8.90
N ALA A 28 -2.30 -3.17 -9.94
CA ALA A 28 -1.50 -4.38 -10.05
C ALA A 28 0.00 -4.12 -10.22
N GLY A 29 0.34 -2.93 -10.71
CA GLY A 29 1.69 -2.48 -10.97
C GLY A 29 1.78 -0.97 -11.12
N TRP A 30 2.99 -0.48 -11.28
CA TRP A 30 3.26 0.95 -11.42
C TRP A 30 3.12 1.35 -12.89
N SER A 31 2.12 2.16 -13.18
CA SER A 31 1.99 2.77 -14.51
C SER A 31 3.08 3.85 -14.71
N LYS A 32 3.56 3.96 -15.96
CA LYS A 32 4.47 5.04 -16.39
C LYS A 32 3.76 6.39 -16.48
N ASN A 33 2.43 6.41 -16.43
CA ASN A 33 1.67 7.64 -16.38
C ASN A 33 1.95 8.35 -15.03
N PRO A 34 2.49 9.58 -15.03
CA PRO A 34 2.75 10.33 -13.81
C PRO A 34 1.46 10.67 -13.03
N TRP A 35 0.30 10.61 -13.69
CA TRP A 35 -1.02 10.82 -13.11
C TRP A 35 -1.75 9.52 -12.76
N ALA A 36 -1.05 8.38 -12.83
CA ALA A 36 -1.65 7.09 -12.51
C ALA A 36 -2.14 7.04 -11.06
N PHE A 37 -3.26 6.37 -10.87
CA PHE A 37 -3.82 6.08 -9.56
C PHE A 37 -2.81 5.31 -8.70
N ARG A 38 -2.59 5.75 -7.45
CA ARG A 38 -1.54 5.24 -6.55
C ARG A 38 -2.05 5.18 -5.11
N PRO A 39 -2.76 4.09 -4.78
CA PRO A 39 -1.97 2.92 -4.36
C PRO A 39 -1.71 1.89 -5.46
N ALA A 40 -0.47 1.42 -5.56
CA ALA A 40 -0.07 0.40 -6.53
C ALA A 40 0.88 -0.61 -5.91
N ARG A 41 0.75 -1.88 -6.30
CA ARG A 41 1.70 -2.93 -5.91
C ARG A 41 3.07 -2.64 -6.52
N TYR A 42 4.06 -2.46 -5.65
CA TYR A 42 5.45 -2.37 -6.03
C TYR A 42 6.02 -3.77 -6.31
N GLU A 43 5.84 -4.70 -5.37
CA GLU A 43 6.23 -6.11 -5.53
C GLU A 43 5.52 -7.03 -4.54
N GLY A 44 5.83 -8.32 -4.62
CA GLY A 44 5.35 -9.34 -3.68
C GLY A 44 3.87 -9.71 -3.84
N SER A 45 3.35 -10.38 -2.81
CA SER A 45 1.99 -10.91 -2.77
C SER A 45 1.45 -10.97 -1.34
N ALA A 46 0.13 -10.80 -1.18
CA ALA A 46 -0.52 -11.06 0.11
C ALA A 46 -0.46 -12.54 0.49
N TYR A 47 -0.31 -13.43 -0.49
CA TYR A 47 -0.36 -14.89 -0.29
C TYR A 47 0.89 -15.48 0.36
N ASP A 48 2.03 -14.82 0.21
CA ASP A 48 3.31 -15.24 0.76
C ASP A 48 3.85 -14.26 1.83
N GLY A 49 3.06 -13.23 2.19
CA GLY A 49 3.45 -12.25 3.21
C GLY A 49 4.62 -11.37 2.76
N THR A 50 4.70 -11.02 1.48
CA THR A 50 5.76 -10.14 0.95
C THR A 50 5.19 -8.90 0.27
N LEU A 51 3.91 -8.60 0.46
CA LEU A 51 3.23 -7.55 -0.31
C LEU A 51 3.80 -6.16 0.02
N ILE A 52 4.22 -5.44 -1.02
CA ILE A 52 4.65 -4.04 -0.91
C ILE A 52 3.75 -3.18 -1.80
N ILE A 53 3.10 -2.19 -1.21
CA ILE A 53 2.23 -1.23 -1.89
C ILE A 53 2.81 0.17 -1.68
N GLY A 54 2.87 0.97 -2.74
CA GLY A 54 3.31 2.35 -2.65
C GLY A 54 2.39 3.35 -3.32
N GLY A 55 2.55 4.62 -2.97
CA GLY A 55 1.87 5.72 -3.64
C GLY A 55 2.32 7.12 -3.20
N SER A 56 1.65 8.16 -3.70
CA SER A 56 1.91 9.55 -3.30
C SER A 56 1.10 9.92 -2.05
N GLY A 57 1.64 10.83 -1.24
CA GLY A 57 0.97 11.39 -0.05
C GLY A 57 -0.07 12.46 -0.37
N GLU A 58 -0.54 12.55 -1.62
CA GLU A 58 -1.57 13.50 -2.05
C GLU A 58 -2.98 12.99 -1.73
N ASN A 59 -3.95 13.90 -1.65
CA ASN A 59 -5.36 13.55 -1.43
C ASN A 59 -5.87 12.63 -2.54
N GLY A 60 -6.63 11.60 -2.17
CA GLY A 60 -7.08 10.53 -3.08
C GLY A 60 -6.10 9.36 -3.23
N ASN A 61 -4.88 9.51 -2.72
CA ASN A 61 -3.87 8.45 -2.59
C ASN A 61 -3.58 8.21 -1.08
N PHE A 62 -2.32 8.19 -0.66
CA PHE A 62 -1.90 8.03 0.73
C PHE A 62 -1.88 9.36 1.50
N GLY A 63 -2.79 10.29 1.22
CA GLY A 63 -2.93 11.55 1.97
C GLY A 63 -3.13 11.34 3.48
N PHE A 64 -3.56 10.15 3.87
CA PHE A 64 -3.75 9.74 5.26
C PHE A 64 -2.48 9.34 6.02
N ALA A 65 -1.33 9.24 5.36
CA ALA A 65 -0.14 8.60 5.94
C ALA A 65 0.34 9.25 7.26
N ASP A 66 0.01 10.52 7.51
CA ASP A 66 0.37 11.21 8.77
C ASP A 66 -0.63 10.93 9.91
N GLY A 67 -1.81 10.39 9.61
CA GLY A 67 -2.91 10.19 10.55
C GLY A 67 -3.14 8.74 10.95
N VAL A 68 -2.21 7.84 10.61
CA VAL A 68 -2.24 6.43 11.03
C VAL A 68 -1.29 6.20 12.18
N ASP A 69 -1.73 5.43 13.16
CA ASP A 69 -0.96 5.10 14.35
C ASP A 69 -0.57 3.62 14.40
N VAL A 70 0.49 3.32 15.14
CA VAL A 70 0.84 1.93 15.48
C VAL A 70 -0.34 1.26 16.19
N GLY A 71 -0.67 0.04 15.76
CA GLY A 71 -1.80 -0.73 16.27
C GLY A 71 -3.07 -0.64 15.41
N GLU A 72 -3.14 0.32 14.46
CA GLU A 72 -4.24 0.42 13.51
C GLU A 72 -4.38 -0.85 12.67
N THR A 73 -5.63 -1.16 12.33
CA THR A 73 -5.95 -2.34 11.51
C THR A 73 -5.87 -1.97 10.04
N VAL A 74 -5.10 -2.77 9.28
CA VAL A 74 -5.00 -2.66 7.83
C VAL A 74 -5.61 -3.90 7.21
N ILE A 75 -6.52 -3.74 6.26
CA ILE A 75 -7.18 -4.83 5.56
C ILE A 75 -6.87 -4.71 4.08
N PHE A 76 -6.39 -5.80 3.47
CA PHE A 76 -6.31 -5.94 2.03
C PHE A 76 -7.30 -7.01 1.58
N THR A 77 -8.21 -6.67 0.68
CA THR A 77 -9.14 -7.63 0.06
C THR A 77 -8.79 -7.75 -1.41
N ASP A 78 -8.40 -8.95 -1.85
CA ASP A 78 -8.08 -9.17 -3.27
C ASP A 78 -9.35 -9.20 -4.15
N ILE A 79 -9.17 -9.17 -5.47
CA ILE A 79 -10.31 -9.21 -6.44
C ILE A 79 -11.18 -10.46 -6.31
N THR A 80 -10.70 -11.54 -5.69
CA THR A 80 -11.49 -12.77 -5.47
C THR A 80 -12.31 -12.70 -4.19
N GLY A 81 -12.17 -11.63 -3.40
CA GLY A 81 -12.80 -11.46 -2.10
C GLY A 81 -12.02 -12.07 -0.94
N LYS A 82 -10.78 -12.53 -1.17
CA LYS A 82 -9.95 -13.05 -0.07
C LYS A 82 -9.42 -11.89 0.77
N VAL A 83 -9.70 -11.95 2.07
CA VAL A 83 -9.35 -10.92 3.04
C VAL A 83 -8.05 -11.26 3.76
N PHE A 84 -7.17 -10.28 3.84
CA PHE A 84 -5.92 -10.30 4.60
C PHE A 84 -5.96 -9.16 5.61
N THR A 85 -5.83 -9.49 6.89
CA THR A 85 -5.88 -8.51 7.97
C THR A 85 -4.51 -8.42 8.62
N TYR A 86 -4.04 -7.20 8.82
CA TYR A 86 -2.76 -6.87 9.42
C TYR A 86 -2.95 -5.83 10.52
N LYS A 87 -1.94 -5.65 11.36
CA LYS A 87 -1.79 -4.48 12.23
C LYS A 87 -0.53 -3.70 11.90
N ILE A 88 -0.61 -2.37 12.00
CA ILE A 88 0.59 -1.53 11.91
C ILE A 88 1.47 -1.81 13.12
N GLU A 89 2.70 -2.27 12.88
CA GLU A 89 3.69 -2.53 13.93
C GLU A 89 4.68 -1.37 14.06
N ARG A 90 5.09 -0.78 12.93
CA ARG A 90 6.13 0.25 12.90
C ARG A 90 5.86 1.26 11.80
N ILE A 91 6.19 2.52 12.08
CA ILE A 91 6.17 3.63 11.14
C ILE A 91 7.55 4.29 11.16
N ASN A 92 8.15 4.47 9.99
CA ASN A 92 9.49 5.05 9.84
C ASN A 92 9.48 6.14 8.76
N HIS A 93 10.30 7.17 8.96
CA HIS A 93 10.58 8.17 7.95
C HIS A 93 11.94 7.89 7.31
N ALA A 94 12.04 7.99 6.00
CA ALA A 94 13.25 7.74 5.24
C ALA A 94 13.41 8.74 4.09
N ASP A 95 14.67 9.03 3.73
CA ASP A 95 14.97 9.92 2.60
C ASP A 95 14.86 9.19 1.25
N ASN A 96 14.85 7.86 1.26
CA ASN A 96 14.69 7.01 0.08
C ASN A 96 13.87 5.74 0.40
N ALA A 97 13.38 5.09 -0.66
CA ALA A 97 12.57 3.87 -0.58
C ALA A 97 13.00 2.89 -1.68
N ASN A 98 14.27 2.44 -1.61
CA ASN A 98 14.76 1.41 -2.53
C ASN A 98 14.28 0.01 -2.09
N ALA A 99 14.45 -0.98 -2.96
CA ALA A 99 13.97 -2.34 -2.69
C ALA A 99 14.61 -2.97 -1.44
N GLU A 100 15.86 -2.66 -1.12
CA GLU A 100 16.55 -3.18 0.08
C GLU A 100 15.91 -2.66 1.36
N ILE A 101 15.54 -1.38 1.37
CA ILE A 101 14.83 -0.76 2.50
C ILE A 101 13.43 -1.32 2.55
N LEU A 102 12.72 -1.41 1.42
CA LEU A 102 11.31 -1.82 1.40
C LEU A 102 11.09 -3.31 1.68
N ARG A 103 12.05 -4.20 1.39
CA ARG A 103 11.95 -5.61 1.77
C ARG A 103 12.25 -5.77 3.25
N SER A 104 11.34 -6.41 3.98
CA SER A 104 11.56 -6.73 5.39
C SER A 104 10.85 -8.03 5.79
N ASP A 105 10.87 -8.33 7.08
CA ASP A 105 10.11 -9.41 7.72
C ASP A 105 8.60 -9.09 7.90
N ALA A 106 8.13 -7.94 7.42
CA ALA A 106 6.74 -7.52 7.52
C ALA A 106 5.89 -8.21 6.45
N SER A 107 4.69 -8.65 6.83
CA SER A 107 3.78 -9.34 5.90
C SER A 107 3.11 -8.41 4.89
N LEU A 108 3.07 -7.11 5.22
CA LEU A 108 2.68 -6.02 4.33
C LEU A 108 3.55 -4.79 4.62
N THR A 109 4.03 -4.13 3.57
CA THR A 109 4.69 -2.83 3.66
C THR A 109 3.95 -1.81 2.82
N LEU A 110 3.59 -0.67 3.43
CA LEU A 110 3.09 0.50 2.72
C LEU A 110 4.21 1.54 2.69
N PHE A 111 4.44 2.19 1.55
CA PHE A 111 5.37 3.31 1.49
C PHE A 111 4.80 4.48 0.71
N VAL A 112 5.00 5.68 1.24
CA VAL A 112 4.31 6.89 0.80
C VAL A 112 5.34 7.96 0.50
N ASN A 113 5.42 8.38 -0.77
CA ASN A 113 6.27 9.52 -1.13
C ASN A 113 5.57 10.83 -0.74
N LYS A 114 6.23 11.65 0.08
CA LYS A 114 5.67 12.92 0.56
C LYS A 114 6.76 13.91 0.90
N ASN A 115 6.60 15.16 0.44
CA ASN A 115 7.49 16.30 0.77
C ASN A 115 8.99 16.02 0.59
N GLY A 116 9.37 15.26 -0.44
CA GLY A 116 10.77 14.93 -0.72
C GLY A 116 11.34 13.76 0.09
N GLY A 117 10.54 13.12 0.95
CA GLY A 117 10.89 11.90 1.68
C GLY A 117 9.84 10.81 1.55
N TYR A 118 9.96 9.80 2.40
CA TYR A 118 9.09 8.64 2.44
C TYR A 118 8.62 8.31 3.86
N ILE A 119 7.35 7.95 3.99
CA ILE A 119 6.80 7.31 5.18
C ILE A 119 6.68 5.81 4.86
N ILE A 120 7.28 4.96 5.67
CA ILE A 120 7.28 3.50 5.53
C ILE A 120 6.52 2.91 6.70
N ILE A 121 5.45 2.19 6.41
CA ILE A 121 4.55 1.57 7.39
C ILE A 121 4.69 0.06 7.24
N ARG A 122 5.03 -0.61 8.34
CA ARG A 122 5.20 -2.06 8.41
C ARG A 122 4.03 -2.68 9.13
N CYS A 123 3.43 -3.68 8.49
CA CYS A 123 2.29 -4.39 9.02
C CYS A 123 2.55 -5.90 9.08
N LYS A 124 1.92 -6.56 10.06
CA LYS A 124 2.01 -8.00 10.27
C LYS A 124 0.64 -8.59 10.57
#